data_AF-A0A951PG04-F1
#
_entry.id   AF-A0A951PG04-F1
#
_cell.length_a   1.000
_cell.length_b   1.000
_cell.length_c   1.000
_cell.angle_alpha   90.00
_cell.angle_beta   90.00
_cell.angle_gamma   90.00
#
_symmetry.space_group_name_H-M   'P 1'
#
loop_
_entity.id
_entity.type
_entity.pdbx_description
1 polymer ?
#
loop_
_entity_poly.entity_id
_entity_poly.type
_entity_poly.pdbx_seq_one_letter_code
_entity_poly.pdbx_strand_id
1 'polypeptide(L)' 'MTDSEAIAKLKAAMLSVQTVGEMHALIIDYTYVEIMEVYNQLAPKQQARIVALCDRDTQEQITATHTISVFMPSYLIS' A
#
# COMPACT_ATOMS: atom_id res chain seq x y z
N MET A 1 23.02 3.80 14.27
CA MET A 1 21.56 3.76 14.48
C MET A 1 21.28 2.55 15.34
N THR A 2 20.67 2.74 16.51
CA THR A 2 20.19 1.64 17.34
C THR A 2 18.85 1.15 16.77
N ASP A 3 18.53 -0.15 16.89
CA ASP A 3 17.28 -0.74 16.37
C ASP A 3 16.02 0.05 16.81
N SER A 4 16.06 0.64 18.00
CA SER A 4 14.98 1.50 18.52
C SER A 4 14.71 2.77 17.69
N GLU A 5 15.74 3.38 17.09
CA GLU A 5 15.57 4.55 16.22
C GLU A 5 14.99 4.17 14.85
N ALA A 6 15.38 3.01 14.32
CA ALA A 6 14.86 2.50 13.06
C ALA A 6 13.36 2.18 13.18
N ILE A 7 12.96 1.52 14.27
CA ILE A 7 11.55 1.20 14.57
C ILE A 7 10.72 2.48 14.75
N ALA A 8 11.24 3.49 15.45
CA ALA A 8 10.53 4.76 15.63
C ALA A 8 10.32 5.50 14.30
N LYS A 9 11.33 5.49 13.40
CA LYS A 9 11.23 6.06 12.06
C LYS A 9 10.23 5.30 11.19
N LEU A 10 10.26 3.98 11.23
CA LEU A 10 9.30 3.14 10.50
C LEU A 10 7.86 3.40 10.95
N LYS A 11 7.63 3.51 12.27
CA LYS A 11 6.32 3.86 12.81
C LYS A 11 5.82 5.22 12.33
N ALA A 12 6.68 6.24 12.36
CA ALA A 12 6.33 7.56 11.84
C ALA A 12 6.01 7.50 10.34
N ALA A 13 6.81 6.78 9.57
CA ALA A 13 6.63 6.62 8.14
C ALA A 13 5.31 5.91 7.80
N MET A 14 4.99 4.79 8.46
CA MET A 14 3.71 4.07 8.28
C MET A 14 2.48 4.94 8.59
N LEU A 15 2.60 5.85 9.57
CA LEU A 15 1.52 6.78 9.90
C LEU A 15 1.41 7.95 8.92
N SER A 16 2.51 8.34 8.26
CA SER A 16 2.51 9.41 7.25
C SER A 16 2.11 8.94 5.86
N VAL A 17 2.16 7.64 5.56
CA VAL A 17 1.75 7.06 4.27
C VAL A 17 0.32 7.48 3.91
N GLN A 18 0.11 7.93 2.68
CA GLN A 18 -1.19 8.36 2.12
C GLN A 18 -1.61 7.52 0.91
N THR A 19 -0.68 6.76 0.33
CA THR A 19 -0.89 5.94 -0.87
C THR A 19 -0.28 4.55 -0.71
N VAL A 20 -0.76 3.54 -1.46
CA VAL A 20 -0.14 2.21 -1.43
C VAL A 20 1.26 2.23 -2.04
N GLY A 21 1.53 3.15 -2.98
CA GLY A 21 2.88 3.35 -3.52
C GLY A 21 3.91 3.72 -2.44
N GLU A 22 3.54 4.60 -1.51
CA GLU A 22 4.39 4.94 -0.36
C GLU A 22 4.50 3.77 0.63
N MET A 23 3.44 2.98 0.81
CA MET A 23 3.51 1.75 1.61
C MET A 23 4.47 0.73 0.99
N HIS A 24 4.46 0.57 -0.34
CA HIS A 24 5.39 -0.29 -1.06
C HIS A 24 6.83 0.21 -0.99
N ALA A 25 7.04 1.52 -0.99
CA ALA A 25 8.38 2.09 -0.79
C ALA A 25 8.98 1.66 0.56
N LEU A 26 8.16 1.57 1.62
CA LEU A 26 8.62 1.08 2.93
C LEU A 26 9.03 -0.39 2.91
N ILE A 27 8.48 -1.21 2.01
CA ILE A 27 8.86 -2.63 1.86
C ILE A 27 10.24 -2.77 1.18
N ILE A 28 10.71 -1.75 0.47
CA ILE A 28 12.06 -1.72 -0.11
C ILE A 28 13.09 -1.43 0.99
N ASP A 29 12.77 -0.51 1.90
CA ASP A 29 13.68 -0.03 2.94
C ASP A 29 13.65 -0.86 4.23
N TYR A 30 12.56 -1.60 4.48
CA TYR A 30 12.35 -2.38 5.70
C TYR A 30 11.83 -3.77 5.39
N THR A 31 12.21 -4.74 6.23
CA THR A 31 11.74 -6.11 6.08
C THR A 31 10.26 -6.23 6.44
N TYR A 32 9.60 -7.24 5.86
CA TYR A 32 8.22 -7.58 6.23
C TYR A 32 8.04 -7.81 7.74
N VAL A 33 9.05 -8.39 8.40
CA VAL A 33 9.01 -8.67 9.85
C VAL A 33 8.97 -7.37 10.65
N GLU A 34 9.83 -6.39 10.33
CA GLU A 34 9.86 -5.08 11.00
C GLU A 34 8.57 -4.29 10.76
N ILE A 35 8.02 -4.34 9.54
CA ILE A 35 6.76 -3.70 9.20
C ILE A 35 5.61 -4.30 10.00
N MET A 36 5.54 -5.63 10.09
CA MET A 36 4.50 -6.31 10.87
C MET A 36 4.64 -6.08 12.38
N GLU A 37 5.87 -6.01 12.89
CA GLU A 37 6.13 -5.65 14.27
C GLU A 37 5.59 -4.25 14.59
N VAL A 38 5.92 -3.26 13.76
CA VAL A 38 5.42 -1.89 13.92
C VAL A 38 3.90 -1.83 13.75
N TYR A 39 3.34 -2.52 12.77
CA TYR A 39 1.90 -2.59 12.53
C TYR A 39 1.14 -3.12 13.75
N ASN A 40 1.66 -4.17 14.41
CA ASN A 40 1.07 -4.75 15.61
C ASN A 40 1.13 -3.81 16.83
N GLN A 41 2.02 -2.82 16.83
CA GLN A 41 2.11 -1.78 17.86
C GLN A 41 1.21 -0.57 17.59
N LEU A 42 0.53 -0.50 16.44
CA LEU A 42 -0.38 0.58 16.10
C LEU A 42 -1.73 0.41 16.80
N ALA A 43 -2.40 1.53 17.06
CA ALA A 43 -3.77 1.49 17.56
C ALA A 43 -4.72 0.90 16.49
N PRO A 44 -5.84 0.26 16.87
CA PRO A 44 -6.77 -0.34 15.92
C PRO A 44 -7.27 0.62 14.82
N LYS A 45 -7.46 1.91 15.16
CA LYS A 45 -7.85 2.94 14.19
C LYS A 45 -6.77 3.21 13.13
N GLN A 46 -5.50 3.12 13.52
CA GLN A 46 -4.36 3.32 12.61
C GLN A 46 -4.17 2.10 11.72
N GLN A 47 -4.34 0.89 12.27
CA GLN A 47 -4.37 -0.35 11.50
C GLN A 47 -5.46 -0.33 10.44
N ALA A 48 -6.70 0.01 10.84
CA ALA A 48 -7.83 0.14 9.92
C ALA A 48 -7.58 1.14 8.78
N ARG A 49 -6.89 2.26 9.06
CA ARG A 49 -6.49 3.24 8.03
C ARG A 49 -5.53 2.62 7.02
N ILE A 50 -4.52 1.87 7.46
CA ILE A 50 -3.55 1.23 6.57
C ILE A 50 -4.24 0.18 5.71
N VAL A 51 -5.11 -0.65 6.30
CA VAL A 51 -5.91 -1.63 5.55
C VAL A 51 -6.78 -0.95 4.51
N ALA A 52 -7.48 0.13 4.88
CA ALA A 52 -8.31 0.89 3.94
C ALA A 52 -7.52 1.50 2.78
N LEU A 53 -6.26 1.91 3.01
CA LEU A 53 -5.36 2.37 1.94
C LEU A 53 -5.05 1.23 0.96
N CYS A 54 -4.69 0.05 1.48
CA CYS A 54 -4.43 -1.14 0.66
C CYS A 54 -5.66 -1.60 -0.15
N ASP A 55 -6.85 -1.53 0.46
CA ASP A 55 -8.11 -1.94 -0.18
C ASP A 55 -8.54 -0.96 -1.29
N ARG A 56 -8.38 0.34 -1.07
CA ARG A 56 -8.75 1.38 -2.05
C ARG A 56 -7.99 1.21 -3.36
N ASP A 57 -6.68 1.06 -3.31
CA ASP A 57 -5.87 0.98 -4.52
C ASP A 57 -6.07 -0.40 -5.21
N THR A 58 -6.47 -1.44 -4.47
CA THR A 58 -6.93 -2.72 -5.06
C THR A 58 -8.20 -2.52 -5.90
N GLN A 59 -9.15 -1.70 -5.43
CA GLN A 59 -10.38 -1.40 -6.16
C GLN A 59 -10.16 -0.48 -7.37
N GLU A 60 -9.21 0.47 -7.28
CA GLU A 60 -8.79 1.30 -8.41
C GLU A 60 -8.10 0.48 -9.51
N GLN A 61 -7.24 -0.49 -9.16
CA GLN A 61 -6.63 -1.41 -10.14
C GLN A 61 -7.67 -2.31 -10.84
N ILE A 62 -8.66 -2.82 -10.11
CA ILE A 62 -9.75 -3.63 -10.69
C ILE A 62 -10.57 -2.78 -11.68
N THR A 63 -10.85 -1.52 -11.33
CA THR A 63 -11.64 -0.62 -12.18
C THR A 63 -10.89 -0.20 -13.44
N ALA A 64 -9.59 0.12 -13.33
CA ALA A 64 -8.74 0.45 -14.46
C ALA A 64 -8.53 -0.72 -15.44
N THR A 65 -8.47 -1.96 -14.92
CA THR A 65 -8.33 -3.16 -15.75
C THR A 65 -9.61 -3.48 -16.52
N HIS A 66 -10.79 -3.20 -15.96
CA HIS A 66 -12.08 -3.44 -16.63
C HIS A 66 -12.40 -2.44 -17.75
N THR A 67 -11.79 -1.24 -17.76
CA THR A 67 -12.08 -0.23 -18.79
C THR A 67 -11.32 -0.49 -20.11
N ILE A 68 -10.19 -1.23 -20.07
CA ILE A 68 -9.39 -1.52 -21.27
C ILE A 68 -10.03 -2.61 -22.14
N SER A 69 -10.84 -3.51 -21.56
CA SER A 69 -11.50 -4.59 -22.32
C SER A 69 -12.69 -4.14 -23.19
N VAL A 70 -13.18 -2.91 -23.04
CA VAL A 70 -14.37 -2.41 -23.77
C VAL A 70 -14.03 -1.43 -24.90
N PHE A 71 -12.74 -1.12 -25.10
CA PHE A 71 -12.26 -0.17 -26.09
C PHE A 71 -11.34 -0.81 -27.15
N MET A 72 -11.68 -2.02 -27.60
CA MET A 72 -11.18 -2.56 -28.86
C MET A 72 -12.26 -2.32 -29.93
N PRO A 73 -12.09 -1.34 -30.84
CA PRO A 73 -13.03 -1.13 -31.93
C PRO A 73 -12.93 -2.30 -32.92
N SER A 74 -14.07 -2.95 -33.18
CA SER A 74 -14.26 -4.11 -34.06
C SER A 74 -14.02 -3.87 -35.56
N TYR A 75 -13.08 -2.99 -35.95
CA TYR A 75 -12.87 -2.58 -37.34
C TYR A 75 -11.61 -3.18 -37.99
N LEU A 76 -11.28 -4.44 -37.71
CA LEU A 76 -10.16 -5.12 -38.38
C LEU A 76 -10.37 -6.63 -38.50
N ILE A 77 -11.52 -7.05 -39.04
CA ILE A 77 -11.65 -8.36 -39.69
C ILE A 77 -12.50 -8.13 -40.95
N SER A 78 -11.81 -7.87 -42.06
CA SER A 78 -12.34 -7.97 -43.42
C SER A 78 -11.62 -9.09 -44.15
#